data_AF-A0A1B9AJQ4-F1
#
_entry.id   AF-A0A1B9AJQ4-F1
#
_cell.length_a   1.000
_cell.length_b   1.000
_cell.length_c   1.000
_cell.angle_alpha   90.00
_cell.angle_beta   90.00
_cell.angle_gamma   90.00
#
_symmetry.space_group_name_H-M   'P 1'
#
loop_
_entity.id
_entity.type
_entity.pdbx_description
1 polymer ?
#
loop_
_entity_poly.entity_id
_entity_poly.type
_entity_poly.pdbx_seq_one_letter_code
_entity_poly.pdbx_strand_id
1 'polypeptide(L)'
;MDNKADKSDVGYTLFKSTGVQHEFPHINLEKQQVIGIVTYKEKTYMTVFVNLKTGSVQVQGDIDDLGDLSMDRDAYVDMFKHQAQFFIDNNISNPKEYYDELIKGQS
;
A
#
# COMPACT_ATOMS: atom_id res chain seq x y z
N MET A 1 -38.63 41.54 -15.07
CA MET A 1 -37.27 41.02 -15.32
C MET A 1 -37.09 39.84 -14.39
N ASP A 2 -37.37 38.65 -14.91
CA ASP A 2 -37.25 37.38 -14.21
C ASP A 2 -35.79 37.04 -13.95
N ASN A 3 -35.40 37.03 -12.67
CA ASN A 3 -34.08 36.54 -12.23
C ASN A 3 -34.10 35.00 -12.29
N LYS A 4 -33.66 34.43 -13.42
CA LYS A 4 -33.23 33.02 -13.48
C LYS A 4 -31.89 32.91 -12.76
N ALA A 5 -31.92 32.42 -11.52
CA ALA A 5 -30.72 31.95 -10.85
C ALA A 5 -30.23 30.69 -11.57
N ASP A 6 -29.16 30.83 -12.34
CA ASP A 6 -28.40 29.74 -12.94
C ASP A 6 -27.88 28.84 -11.81
N LYS A 7 -28.43 27.63 -11.70
CA LYS A 7 -27.92 26.60 -10.77
C LYS A 7 -26.62 26.08 -11.35
N SER A 8 -25.49 26.51 -10.79
CA SER A 8 -24.20 25.91 -11.05
C SER A 8 -24.19 24.49 -10.48
N ASP A 9 -24.14 23.49 -11.36
CA ASP A 9 -24.00 22.08 -11.00
C ASP A 9 -22.53 21.82 -10.62
N VAL A 10 -22.17 22.21 -9.41
CA VAL A 10 -20.82 21.97 -8.86
C VAL A 10 -20.81 20.54 -8.33
N GLY A 11 -20.49 19.58 -9.20
CA GLY A 11 -20.28 18.19 -8.80
C GLY A 11 -19.06 18.07 -7.88
N TYR A 12 -19.22 17.45 -6.72
CA TYR A 12 -18.12 17.16 -5.80
C TYR A 12 -17.79 15.66 -5.84
N THR A 13 -16.50 15.32 -5.86
CA THR A 13 -16.03 13.93 -5.76
C THR A 13 -15.67 13.62 -4.31
N LEU A 14 -16.26 12.55 -3.76
CA LEU A 14 -15.94 12.07 -2.42
C LEU A 14 -14.90 10.95 -2.52
N PHE A 15 -13.72 11.18 -1.96
CA PHE A 15 -12.69 10.15 -1.80
C PHE A 15 -12.94 9.41 -0.49
N LYS A 16 -13.19 8.10 -0.57
CA LYS A 16 -13.37 7.23 0.59
C LYS A 16 -12.31 6.14 0.55
N SER A 17 -11.61 5.93 1.66
CA SER A 17 -10.67 4.82 1.78
C SER A 17 -11.42 3.48 1.65
N THR A 18 -10.83 2.56 0.90
CA THR A 18 -11.41 1.22 0.72
C THR A 18 -11.33 0.39 2.01
N GLY A 19 -10.47 0.80 2.95
CA GLY A 19 -10.20 0.09 4.19
C GLY A 19 -9.21 -1.08 4.02
N VAL A 20 -8.67 -1.27 2.81
CA VAL A 20 -7.56 -2.19 2.56
C VAL A 20 -6.29 -1.57 3.12
N GLN A 21 -5.55 -2.34 3.90
CA GLN A 21 -4.31 -1.93 4.55
C GLN A 21 -3.14 -2.76 4.01
N HIS A 22 -1.97 -2.13 4.04
CA HIS A 22 -0.72 -2.73 3.58
C HIS A 22 0.32 -2.57 4.67
N GLU A 23 0.92 -3.68 5.07
CA GLU A 23 1.89 -3.71 6.15
C GLU A 23 3.18 -4.41 5.73
N PHE A 24 4.26 -4.03 6.40
CA PHE A 24 5.60 -4.58 6.16
C PHE A 24 6.17 -5.10 7.49
N PRO A 25 5.63 -6.21 8.03
CA PRO A 25 5.97 -6.67 9.38
C PRO A 25 7.43 -7.13 9.51
N HIS A 26 8.07 -7.54 8.42
CA HIS A 26 9.42 -8.07 8.45
C HIS A 26 10.27 -7.56 7.29
N ILE A 27 11.34 -6.86 7.64
CA ILE A 27 12.39 -6.42 6.73
C ILE A 27 13.72 -6.95 7.23
N ASN A 28 14.40 -7.72 6.38
CA ASN A 28 15.73 -8.22 6.62
C ASN A 28 16.71 -7.52 5.67
N LEU A 29 17.45 -6.55 6.19
CA LEU A 29 18.42 -5.77 5.41
C LEU A 29 19.59 -6.63 4.92
N GLU A 30 20.09 -7.57 5.74
CA GLU A 30 21.23 -8.43 5.39
C GLU A 30 20.91 -9.40 4.25
N LYS A 31 19.71 -10.00 4.30
CA LYS A 31 19.23 -10.93 3.27
C LYS A 31 18.54 -10.22 2.12
N GLN A 32 18.29 -8.92 2.24
CA GLN A 32 17.50 -8.10 1.31
C GLN A 32 16.12 -8.73 1.04
N GLN A 33 15.45 -9.11 2.13
CA GLN A 33 14.14 -9.76 2.10
C GLN A 33 13.09 -8.90 2.80
N VAL A 34 11.92 -8.80 2.20
CA VAL A 34 10.79 -8.02 2.72
C VAL A 34 9.52 -8.86 2.63
N ILE A 35 8.74 -8.85 3.69
CA ILE A 35 7.41 -9.45 3.73
C ILE A 35 6.40 -8.33 3.75
N GLY A 36 5.55 -8.29 2.72
CA GLY A 36 4.39 -7.41 2.61
C GLY A 36 3.10 -8.18 2.87
N ILE A 37 2.15 -7.57 3.56
CA ILE A 37 0.84 -8.16 3.84
C ILE A 37 -0.26 -7.20 3.40
N VAL A 38 -1.28 -7.73 2.74
CA VAL A 38 -2.53 -7.05 2.41
C VAL A 38 -3.61 -7.55 3.36
N THR A 39 -4.16 -6.66 4.18
CA THR A 39 -5.23 -6.97 5.12
C THR A 39 -6.48 -6.15 4.82
N TYR A 40 -7.64 -6.73 5.09
CA TYR A 40 -8.92 -6.04 5.02
C TYR A 40 -9.85 -6.60 6.09
N LYS A 41 -10.47 -5.70 6.89
CA LYS A 41 -11.29 -6.07 8.06
C LYS A 41 -10.58 -7.11 8.95
N GLU A 42 -9.32 -6.85 9.27
CA GLU A 42 -8.47 -7.69 10.14
C GLU A 42 -8.16 -9.10 9.58
N LYS A 43 -8.58 -9.41 8.35
CA LYS A 43 -8.24 -10.66 7.65
C LYS A 43 -7.10 -10.40 6.66
N THR A 44 -6.10 -11.28 6.67
CA THR A 44 -5.05 -11.30 5.64
C THR A 44 -5.56 -11.99 4.38
N TYR A 45 -5.45 -11.29 3.25
CA TYR A 45 -5.84 -11.80 1.93
C TYR A 45 -4.63 -12.25 1.14
N MET A 46 -3.56 -11.45 1.17
CA MET A 46 -2.35 -11.70 0.38
C MET A 46 -1.10 -11.40 1.21
N THR A 47 -0.11 -12.26 1.07
CA THR A 47 1.23 -12.09 1.63
C THR A 47 2.24 -12.18 0.49
N VAL A 48 3.10 -11.17 0.36
CA VAL A 48 4.12 -11.06 -0.67
C VAL A 48 5.49 -11.15 -0.03
N PHE A 49 6.26 -12.17 -0.42
CA PHE A 49 7.64 -12.36 -0.02
C PHE A 49 8.53 -11.87 -1.15
N VAL A 50 9.19 -10.74 -0.95
CA VAL A 50 10.13 -10.16 -1.91
C VAL A 50 11.55 -10.47 -1.46
N ASN A 51 12.34 -11.07 -2.34
CA ASN A 51 13.77 -11.27 -2.14
C ASN A 51 14.52 -10.55 -3.27
N LEU A 52 15.11 -9.41 -2.96
CA LEU A 52 15.81 -8.58 -3.94
C LEU A 52 17.15 -9.19 -4.35
N LYS A 53 17.81 -9.94 -3.45
CA LYS A 53 19.09 -10.58 -3.74
C LYS A 53 18.99 -11.61 -4.86
N THR A 54 17.89 -12.36 -4.89
CA THR A 54 17.61 -13.35 -5.94
C THR A 54 16.65 -12.84 -7.02
N GLY A 55 16.10 -11.63 -6.86
CA GLY A 55 15.07 -11.08 -7.74
C GLY A 55 13.75 -11.87 -7.73
N SER A 56 13.53 -12.71 -6.72
CA SER A 56 12.37 -13.61 -6.67
C SER A 56 11.25 -13.03 -5.82
N VAL A 57 10.02 -13.16 -6.30
CA VAL A 57 8.81 -12.84 -5.52
C VAL A 57 7.95 -14.08 -5.38
N GLN A 58 7.52 -14.36 -4.16
CA GLN A 58 6.54 -15.40 -3.87
C GLN A 58 5.29 -14.74 -3.29
N VAL A 59 4.12 -15.16 -3.77
CA VAL A 59 2.84 -14.65 -3.30
C VAL A 59 2.05 -15.81 -2.71
N GLN A 60 1.52 -15.61 -1.51
CA GLN A 60 0.59 -16.52 -0.86
C GLN A 60 -0.76 -15.82 -0.64
N GLY A 61 -1.83 -16.58 -0.79
CA GLY A 61 -3.19 -16.04 -0.72
C GLY A 61 -3.64 -15.39 -2.04
N ASP A 62 -4.78 -14.73 -1.97
CA ASP A 62 -5.43 -14.11 -3.11
C ASP A 62 -6.28 -12.91 -2.70
N ILE A 63 -6.43 -11.97 -3.63
CA ILE A 63 -7.17 -10.72 -3.45
C ILE A 63 -8.49 -10.69 -4.21
N ASP A 64 -8.82 -11.73 -4.96
CA ASP A 64 -10.03 -11.82 -5.78
C ASP A 64 -11.31 -11.54 -4.97
N ASP A 65 -11.33 -11.98 -3.70
CA ASP A 65 -12.43 -11.73 -2.75
C ASP A 65 -12.67 -10.23 -2.45
N LEU A 66 -11.70 -9.36 -2.73
CA LEU A 66 -11.81 -7.92 -2.49
C LEU A 66 -12.47 -7.19 -3.67
N GLY A 67 -12.49 -7.78 -4.87
CA GLY A 67 -13.07 -7.17 -6.08
C GLY A 67 -12.59 -5.73 -6.29
N ASP A 68 -13.52 -4.82 -6.57
CA ASP A 68 -13.24 -3.40 -6.84
C ASP A 68 -12.66 -2.61 -5.65
N LEU A 69 -12.54 -3.21 -4.46
CA LEU A 69 -11.92 -2.58 -3.30
C LEU A 69 -10.39 -2.64 -3.35
N SER A 70 -9.82 -3.47 -4.21
CA SER A 70 -8.38 -3.74 -4.28
C SER A 70 -7.84 -3.46 -5.67
N MET A 71 -6.52 -3.23 -5.74
CA MET A 71 -5.80 -3.23 -7.01
C MET A 71 -5.59 -4.66 -7.49
N ASP A 72 -5.27 -4.84 -8.76
CA ASP A 72 -4.91 -6.15 -9.29
C ASP A 72 -3.69 -6.74 -8.58
N ARG A 73 -3.61 -8.07 -8.59
CA ARG A 73 -2.54 -8.83 -7.93
C ARG A 73 -1.14 -8.39 -8.38
N ASP A 74 -0.97 -8.19 -9.69
CA ASP A 74 0.31 -7.78 -10.27
C ASP A 74 0.69 -6.37 -9.82
N ALA A 75 -0.29 -5.46 -9.74
CA ALA A 75 -0.07 -4.11 -9.22
C ALA A 75 0.37 -4.14 -7.74
N TYR A 76 -0.20 -5.01 -6.92
CA TYR A 76 0.30 -5.22 -5.55
C TYR A 76 1.72 -5.74 -5.53
N VAL A 77 2.02 -6.77 -6.32
CA VAL A 77 3.37 -7.34 -6.39
C VAL A 77 4.39 -6.27 -6.75
N ASP A 78 4.11 -5.43 -7.75
CA ASP A 78 5.02 -4.37 -8.17
C ASP A 78 5.14 -3.26 -7.12
N MET A 79 4.03 -2.87 -6.47
CA MET A 79 4.06 -1.95 -5.33
C MET A 79 4.98 -2.49 -4.22
N PHE A 80 4.83 -3.76 -3.83
CA PHE A 80 5.65 -4.38 -2.79
C PHE A 80 7.13 -4.48 -3.19
N LYS A 81 7.46 -4.76 -4.46
CA LYS A 81 8.84 -4.73 -4.95
C LYS A 81 9.46 -3.34 -4.83
N HIS A 82 8.75 -2.30 -5.29
CA HIS A 82 9.25 -0.93 -5.23
C HIS A 82 9.48 -0.46 -3.80
N GLN A 83 8.53 -0.77 -2.90
CA GLN A 83 8.67 -0.47 -1.47
C GLN A 83 9.83 -1.25 -0.84
N ALA A 84 9.98 -2.53 -1.16
CA ALA A 84 11.10 -3.33 -0.69
C ALA A 84 12.45 -2.72 -1.11
N GLN A 85 12.57 -2.33 -2.38
CA GLN A 85 13.78 -1.67 -2.89
C GLN A 85 14.08 -0.38 -2.13
N PHE A 86 13.05 0.45 -1.94
CA PHE A 86 13.18 1.69 -1.16
C PHE A 86 13.67 1.44 0.27
N PHE A 87 13.12 0.44 0.97
CA PHE A 87 13.54 0.13 2.33
C PHE A 87 14.98 -0.37 2.41
N ILE A 88 15.40 -1.24 1.48
CA ILE A 88 16.78 -1.73 1.46
C ILE A 88 17.75 -0.60 1.12
N ASP A 89 17.46 0.21 0.11
CA ASP A 89 18.35 1.31 -0.33
C ASP A 89 18.55 2.38 0.74
N ASN A 90 17.50 2.64 1.53
CA ASN A 90 17.54 3.62 2.62
C ASN A 90 17.90 2.99 3.99
N ASN A 91 18.26 1.70 4.04
CA ASN A 91 18.55 0.97 5.28
C ASN A 91 17.42 1.04 6.33
N ILE A 92 16.17 1.05 5.87
CA ILE A 92 14.98 1.10 6.73
C ILE A 92 14.59 -0.32 7.12
N SER A 93 14.85 -0.71 8.37
CA SER A 93 14.43 -2.00 8.93
C SER A 93 13.03 -1.96 9.53
N ASN A 94 12.53 -0.77 9.88
CA ASN A 94 11.23 -0.56 10.50
C ASN A 94 10.44 0.55 9.80
N PRO A 95 9.60 0.22 8.80
CA PRO A 95 8.84 1.20 8.04
C PRO A 95 7.91 2.04 8.90
N LYS A 96 7.33 1.44 9.95
CA LYS A 96 6.39 2.14 10.82
C LYS A 96 7.06 3.30 11.54
N GLU A 97 8.21 3.04 12.13
CA GLU A 97 9.01 4.07 12.81
C GLU A 97 9.48 5.16 11.85
N TYR A 98 9.94 4.78 10.65
CA TYR A 98 10.33 5.74 9.61
C TYR A 98 9.19 6.70 9.23
N TYR A 99 7.98 6.19 9.01
CA TYR A 99 6.84 7.05 8.68
C TYR A 99 6.36 7.88 9.87
N ASP A 100 6.41 7.34 11.11
CA ASP A 100 6.08 8.09 12.32
C ASP A 100 7.03 9.28 12.54
N GLU A 101 8.33 9.12 12.26
CA GLU A 101 9.32 10.20 12.32
C GLU A 101 9.08 11.27 11.26
N LEU A 102 8.77 10.88 10.03
CA LEU A 102 8.44 11.82 8.94
C LEU A 102 7.24 12.71 9.28
N ILE A 103 6.20 12.14 9.89
CA ILE A 103 5.01 12.89 10.30
C ILE A 103 5.35 13.88 11.42
N LYS A 104 6.16 13.46 12.40
CA LYS A 104 6.60 14.33 13.52
C LYS A 104 7.51 15.46 13.04
N GLY A 105 8.35 15.22 12.05
CA GLY A 105 9.26 16.22 11.48
C GLY A 105 8.58 17.32 10.66
N GLN A 106 7.29 17.17 10.34
CA GLN A 106 6.49 18.19 9.64
C GLN A 106 5.61 19.04 10.58
N SER A 107 5.72 18.84 11.90
CA SER A 107 5.00 19.61 12.92
C SER A 107 5.77 20.81 13.44
#